data_AF-A0A939HY62-F1
#
_entry.id   AF-A0A939HY62-F1
#
_cell.length_a   1.000
_cell.length_b   1.000
_cell.length_c   1.000
_cell.angle_alpha   90.00
_cell.angle_beta   90.00
_cell.angle_gamma   90.00
#
_symmetry.space_group_name_H-M   'P 1'
#
loop_
_entity.id
_entity.type
_entity.pdbx_description
1 polymer ?
#
loop_
_entity_poly.entity_id
_entity_poly.type
_entity_poly.pdbx_seq_one_letter_code
_entity_poly.pdbx_strand_id
1 'polypeptide(L)'
;METFDVSYRTIYNWINNWDSEGMVGLDDKSGRGRKQTFSIEQKEQIKFWTEEDPRQLKKVVAKIKEEWGIETSVKTVQRIIKSMGMSWHRMRDSEKPAGSRV
;
A
#
# COMPACT_ATOMS: atom_id res chain seq x y z
N MET A 1 -15.21 39.51 -17.75
CA MET A 1 -13.97 39.48 -16.96
C MET A 1 -13.89 38.08 -16.39
N GLU A 2 -13.09 37.21 -17.00
CA GLU A 2 -12.96 35.81 -16.56
C GLU A 2 -12.16 35.77 -15.25
N THR A 3 -12.81 35.33 -14.19
CA THR A 3 -12.17 35.05 -12.90
C THR A 3 -11.87 33.57 -12.85
N PHE A 4 -10.62 33.20 -12.61
CA PHE A 4 -10.27 31.80 -12.35
C PHE A 4 -11.03 31.31 -11.10
N ASP A 5 -11.51 30.05 -11.10
CA ASP A 5 -12.19 29.40 -9.96
C ASP A 5 -11.21 29.00 -8.84
N VAL A 6 -10.27 29.89 -8.52
CA VAL A 6 -9.25 29.67 -7.51
C VAL A 6 -9.15 30.89 -6.60
N SER A 7 -8.80 30.64 -5.34
CA SER A 7 -8.64 31.72 -4.37
C SER A 7 -7.50 32.66 -4.76
N TYR A 8 -7.62 33.94 -4.42
CA TYR A 8 -6.54 34.92 -4.58
C TYR A 8 -5.22 34.45 -3.97
N ARG A 9 -5.30 33.74 -2.83
CA ARG A 9 -4.14 33.18 -2.14
C ARG A 9 -3.42 32.11 -2.97
N THR A 10 -4.15 31.34 -3.76
CA THR A 10 -3.59 30.35 -4.68
C THR A 10 -2.81 31.04 -5.79
N ILE A 11 -3.39 32.09 -6.39
CA ILE A 11 -2.74 32.89 -7.43
C ILE A 11 -1.45 33.54 -6.89
N TYR A 12 -1.52 34.12 -5.69
CA TYR A 12 -0.37 34.73 -5.04
C TYR A 12 0.76 33.73 -4.77
N ASN A 13 0.42 32.51 -4.32
CA ASN A 13 1.40 31.44 -4.13
C ASN A 13 2.04 30.99 -5.45
N TRP A 14 1.29 30.90 -6.55
CA TRP A 14 1.84 30.57 -7.86
C TRP A 14 2.84 31.62 -8.35
N ILE A 15 2.50 32.90 -8.20
CA ILE A 15 3.39 34.01 -8.58
C ILE A 15 4.68 33.96 -7.75
N ASN A 16 4.57 33.81 -6.43
CA ASN A 16 5.75 33.72 -5.56
C ASN A 16 6.63 32.52 -5.89
N ASN A 17 6.02 31.35 -6.12
CA ASN A 17 6.78 30.15 -6.48
C ASN A 17 7.49 30.31 -7.83
N TRP A 18 6.86 30.98 -8.79
CA TRP A 18 7.46 31.29 -10.08
C TRP A 18 8.66 32.23 -9.93
N ASP A 19 8.53 33.30 -9.15
CA ASP A 19 9.64 34.24 -8.91
C ASP A 19 10.84 33.57 -8.20
N SER A 20 10.59 32.58 -7.33
CA SER A 20 11.66 31.91 -6.57
C SER A 20 12.28 30.71 -7.28
N GLU A 21 11.46 29.86 -7.92
CA GLU A 21 11.85 28.54 -8.43
C GLU A 21 11.65 28.41 -9.97
N GLY A 22 11.13 29.45 -10.63
CA GLY A 22 10.83 29.45 -12.06
C GLY A 22 9.78 28.39 -12.43
N MET A 23 10.01 27.69 -13.54
CA MET A 23 9.09 26.66 -14.04
C MET A 23 8.89 25.49 -13.06
N VAL A 24 9.91 25.15 -12.25
CA VAL A 24 9.82 24.10 -11.23
C VAL A 24 8.86 24.48 -10.09
N GLY A 25 8.70 25.77 -9.83
CA GLY A 25 7.80 26.28 -8.77
C GLY A 25 6.31 26.14 -9.10
N LEU A 26 5.98 25.99 -10.39
CA LEU A 26 4.62 25.78 -10.87
C LEU A 26 4.21 24.30 -10.90
N ASP A 27 5.17 23.37 -10.82
CA ASP A 27 4.88 21.94 -10.77
C ASP A 27 4.19 21.57 -9.46
N ASP A 28 3.28 20.60 -9.55
CA ASP A 28 2.62 20.02 -8.37
C ASP A 28 3.67 19.34 -7.47
N LYS A 29 3.94 19.96 -6.32
CA LYS A 29 4.83 19.38 -5.31
C LYS A 29 4.26 18.03 -4.88
N SER A 30 5.12 17.02 -4.80
CA SER A 30 4.73 15.65 -4.44
C SER A 30 3.82 15.67 -3.20
N GLY A 31 2.59 15.16 -3.33
CA GLY A 31 1.57 15.29 -2.30
C GLY A 31 2.01 14.77 -0.93
N ARG A 32 1.42 15.34 0.14
CA ARG A 32 1.71 15.02 1.56
C ARG A 32 1.30 13.61 2.02
N GLY A 33 1.00 12.71 1.09
CA GLY A 33 0.55 11.35 1.39
C GLY A 33 1.63 10.52 2.08
N ARG A 34 1.21 9.50 2.85
CA ARG A 34 2.14 8.53 3.45
C ARG A 34 2.89 7.80 2.34
N LYS A 35 4.21 7.96 2.31
CA LYS A 35 5.08 7.21 1.40
C LYS A 35 4.87 5.71 1.59
N GLN A 36 4.91 4.97 0.48
CA GLN A 36 4.69 3.53 0.50
C GLN A 36 5.76 2.86 1.38
N THR A 37 5.34 1.97 2.28
CA THR A 37 6.24 1.28 3.22
C THR A 37 7.13 0.24 2.53
N PHE A 38 6.71 -0.23 1.35
CA PHE A 38 7.41 -1.28 0.60
C PHE A 38 7.69 -0.82 -0.82
N SER A 39 8.89 -1.15 -1.30
CA SER A 39 9.30 -1.01 -2.70
C SER A 39 8.45 -1.93 -3.61
N ILE A 40 8.49 -1.67 -4.92
CA ILE A 40 7.82 -2.50 -5.92
C ILE A 40 8.34 -3.94 -5.86
N GLU A 41 9.66 -4.12 -5.79
CA GLU A 41 10.33 -5.43 -5.68
C GLU A 41 9.89 -6.18 -4.41
N GLN A 42 9.81 -5.48 -3.28
CA GLN A 42 9.36 -6.08 -2.02
C GLN A 42 7.90 -6.54 -2.10
N LYS A 43 7.04 -5.82 -2.83
CA LYS A 43 5.65 -6.22 -3.04
C LYS A 43 5.58 -7.49 -3.90
N GLU A 44 6.38 -7.59 -4.96
CA GLU A 44 6.45 -8.80 -5.78
C GLU A 44 6.93 -10.00 -4.98
N GLN A 45 7.94 -9.82 -4.13
CA GLN A 45 8.41 -10.89 -3.24
C GLN A 45 7.34 -11.32 -2.23
N ILE A 46 6.59 -10.37 -1.65
CA ILE A 46 5.46 -10.67 -0.77
C ILE A 46 4.38 -11.45 -1.51
N LYS A 47 4.12 -11.13 -2.78
CA LYS A 47 3.19 -11.88 -3.61
C LYS A 47 3.65 -13.33 -3.78
N PHE A 48 4.91 -13.54 -4.15
CA PHE A 48 5.47 -14.89 -4.30
C PHE A 48 5.32 -15.73 -3.02
N TRP A 49 5.72 -15.19 -1.86
CA TRP A 49 5.56 -15.90 -0.59
C TRP A 49 4.10 -16.16 -0.20
N THR A 50 3.18 -15.30 -0.63
CA THR A 50 1.74 -15.50 -0.40
C THR A 50 1.18 -16.60 -1.30
N GLU A 51 1.69 -16.75 -2.52
CA GLU A 51 1.31 -17.82 -3.45
C GLU A 51 1.82 -19.19 -2.97
N GLU A 52 3.00 -19.25 -2.35
CA GLU A 52 3.53 -20.47 -1.73
C GLU A 52 2.72 -20.90 -0.49
N ASP A 53 2.38 -19.97 0.40
CA ASP A 53 1.69 -20.25 1.68
C ASP A 53 0.37 -19.45 1.83
N PRO A 54 -0.65 -19.66 0.97
CA PRO A 54 -1.86 -18.83 0.96
C PRO A 54 -2.70 -18.95 2.25
N ARG A 55 -2.54 -20.06 2.99
CA ARG A 55 -3.26 -20.31 4.25
C ARG A 55 -2.66 -19.56 5.45
N GLN A 56 -1.38 -19.19 5.41
CA GLN A 56 -0.63 -18.78 6.61
C GLN A 56 0.15 -17.47 6.42
N LEU A 57 -0.57 -16.36 6.25
CA LEU A 57 0.02 -15.00 6.19
C LEU A 57 0.92 -14.63 7.37
N LYS A 58 0.76 -15.26 8.53
CA LYS A 58 1.66 -15.05 9.67
C LYS A 58 3.10 -15.49 9.36
N LYS A 59 3.27 -16.55 8.55
CA LYS A 59 4.60 -16.97 8.07
C LYS A 59 5.21 -15.93 7.15
N VAL A 60 4.41 -15.37 6.25
CA VAL A 60 4.85 -14.29 5.35
C VAL A 60 5.32 -13.07 6.16
N VAL A 61 4.58 -12.69 7.21
CA VAL A 61 4.99 -11.61 8.13
C VAL A 61 6.30 -11.94 8.86
N ALA A 62 6.49 -13.19 9.28
CA ALA A 62 7.74 -13.63 9.91
C ALA A 62 8.92 -13.54 8.93
N LYS A 63 8.76 -14.02 7.69
CA LYS A 63 9.76 -13.90 6.62
C LYS A 63 10.12 -12.44 6.34
N ILE A 64 9.14 -11.54 6.29
CA ILE A 64 9.36 -10.09 6.12
C ILE A 64 10.21 -9.52 7.26
N LYS A 65 9.95 -9.93 8.50
CA LYS A 65 10.70 -9.47 9.68
C LYS A 65 12.14 -9.99 9.65
N GLU A 66 12.34 -11.23 9.22
CA GLU A 66 13.66 -11.87 9.12
C GLU A 66 14.50 -11.26 8.00
N GLU A 67 13.94 -11.09 6.81
CA GLU A 67 14.66 -10.62 5.62
C GLU A 67 14.96 -9.10 5.68
N TRP A 68 13.99 -8.30 6.12
CA TRP A 68 14.08 -6.84 6.02
C TRP A 68 14.06 -6.12 7.37
N GLY A 69 13.88 -6.83 8.49
CA GLY A 69 13.79 -6.22 9.83
C GLY A 69 12.55 -5.36 10.03
N ILE A 70 11.58 -5.39 9.11
CA ILE A 70 10.41 -4.51 9.15
C ILE A 70 9.27 -5.20 9.92
N GLU A 71 8.88 -4.62 11.05
CA GLU A 71 7.70 -5.07 11.77
C GLU A 71 6.43 -4.68 11.03
N THR A 72 5.77 -5.67 10.44
CA THR A 72 4.54 -5.47 9.67
C THR A 72 3.37 -6.27 10.21
N SER A 73 2.20 -5.66 10.16
CA SER A 73 0.97 -6.34 10.55
C SER A 73 0.44 -7.20 9.40
N VAL A 74 -0.27 -8.29 9.73
CA VAL A 74 -0.98 -9.12 8.73
C VAL A 74 -1.92 -8.27 7.85
N LYS A 75 -2.55 -7.24 8.41
CA LYS A 75 -3.40 -6.30 7.66
C LYS A 75 -2.62 -5.53 6.59
N THR A 76 -1.35 -5.23 6.82
CA THR A 76 -0.49 -4.55 5.85
C THR A 76 -0.23 -5.46 4.66
N VAL A 77 0.12 -6.73 4.92
CA VAL A 77 0.30 -7.74 3.88
C VAL A 77 -1.00 -7.96 3.09
N GLN A 78 -2.15 -8.04 3.76
CA GLN A 78 -3.46 -8.12 3.08
C GLN A 78 -3.75 -6.92 2.17
N ARG A 79 -3.42 -5.70 2.60
CA ARG A 79 -3.58 -4.50 1.76
C ARG A 79 -2.69 -4.54 0.54
N ILE A 80 -1.45 -5.02 0.69
CA ILE A 80 -0.48 -5.16 -0.41
C ILE A 80 -1.00 -6.18 -1.44
N ILE A 81 -1.43 -7.35 -0.99
CA ILE A 81 -2.05 -8.39 -1.83
C ILE A 81 -3.27 -7.82 -2.57
N LYS A 82 -4.14 -7.08 -1.86
CA LYS A 82 -5.31 -6.43 -2.45
C LYS A 82 -4.95 -5.40 -3.52
N SER A 83 -3.87 -4.63 -3.30
CA SER A 83 -3.39 -3.67 -4.30
C SER A 83 -2.86 -4.33 -5.57
N MET A 84 -2.48 -5.61 -5.51
CA MET A 84 -2.03 -6.42 -6.65
C MET A 84 -3.17 -7.24 -7.30
N GLY A 85 -4.43 -6.97 -6.94
CA GLY A 85 -5.60 -7.63 -7.54
C GLY A 85 -5.97 -8.99 -6.94
N MET A 86 -5.30 -9.41 -5.87
CA MET A 86 -5.62 -10.66 -5.17
C MET A 86 -6.55 -10.43 -3.98
N SER A 87 -7.31 -11.45 -3.59
CA SER A 87 -8.21 -11.38 -2.45
C SER A 87 -8.01 -12.57 -1.52
N TRP A 88 -7.91 -12.28 -0.22
CA TRP A 88 -7.75 -13.33 0.78
C TRP A 88 -9.12 -13.77 1.32
N HIS A 89 -9.53 -14.99 0.95
CA HIS A 89 -10.76 -15.64 1.40
C HIS A 89 -10.50 -16.76 2.39
N ARG A 90 -10.94 -16.60 3.65
CA ARG A 90 -10.86 -17.67 4.64
C ARG A 90 -11.63 -18.90 4.14
N MET A 91 -10.90 -19.98 3.88
CA MET A 91 -11.52 -21.28 3.61
C MET A 91 -12.24 -21.76 4.88
N ARG A 92 -13.50 -22.17 4.74
CA ARG A 92 -14.22 -22.90 5.79
C ARG A 92 -13.70 -24.33 5.80
N ASP A 93 -13.21 -24.80 6.94
CA ASP A 93 -13.02 -26.23 7.15
C ASP A 93 -14.41 -26.88 7.08
N SER A 94 -14.56 -27.88 6.22
CA SER A 94 -15.75 -28.73 6.22
C SER A 94 -15.82 -29.47 7.55
N GLU A 95 -17.02 -29.54 8.14
CA GLU A 95 -17.26 -30.29 9.36
C GLU A 95 -16.75 -31.72 9.19
N LYS A 96 -15.99 -32.22 10.16
CA LYS A 96 -15.58 -33.63 10.19
C LYS A 96 -16.85 -34.48 10.09
N PRO A 97 -16.87 -35.56 9.29
CA PRO A 97 -18.06 -36.41 9.19
C PRO A 97 -18.46 -36.85 10.59
N ALA A 98 -19.73 -36.63 10.94
CA ALA A 98 -20.30 -37.04 12.20
C ALA A 98 -20.21 -38.58 12.31
N GLY A 99 -19.16 -39.10 12.98
CA GLY A 99 -18.98 -40.55 13.06
C GLY A 99 -17.65 -41.10 13.56
N SER A 100 -16.68 -40.31 14.04
CA SER A 100 -15.48 -40.87 14.68
C SER A 100 -15.55 -40.80 16.20
N ARG A 101 -16.42 -41.63 16.79
CA ARG A 101 -16.29 -42.03 18.20
C ARG A 101 -16.08 -43.54 18.21
N VAL A 102 -14.81 -43.94 18.26
CA VAL A 102 -14.40 -45.25 18.75
C VAL A 102 -14.09 -45.08 20.23
#